data_AF-K9TFY9-F1
#
_entry.id   AF-K9TFY9-F1
#
_cell.length_a   1.000
_cell.length_b   1.000
_cell.length_c   1.000
_cell.angle_alpha   90.00
_cell.angle_beta   90.00
_cell.angle_gamma   90.00
#
_symmetry.space_group_name_H-M   'P 1'
#
loop_
_entity.id
_entity.type
_entity.pdbx_description
1 polymer ?
#
loop_
_entity_poly.entity_id
_entity_poly.type
_entity_poly.pdbx_seq_one_letter_code
_entity_poly.pdbx_strand_id
1 'polypeptide(L)'
;MCAIAELQAYCEDDLSEEKIALIFYETPTDPPPQGFDITVLQQLARFSDPPIAIVVPALLAECQLPQFLETDSNLIANILQWLHNLER
;
A
#
# COMPACT_ATOMS: atom_id res chain seq x y z
N MET A 1 -14.65 11.75 4.05
CA MET A 1 -13.28 12.23 3.76
C MET A 1 -12.51 11.04 3.22
N CYS A 2 -11.78 11.22 2.13
CA CYS A 2 -11.16 10.12 1.41
C CYS A 2 -9.80 9.82 2.06
N ALA A 3 -9.73 8.72 2.82
CA ALA A 3 -8.53 8.32 3.57
C ALA A 3 -7.28 8.19 2.69
N ILE A 4 -7.46 7.89 1.40
CA ILE A 4 -6.38 7.80 0.41
C ILE A 4 -5.71 9.16 0.18
N ALA A 5 -6.47 10.25 0.07
CA ALA A 5 -5.90 11.58 -0.18
C ALA A 5 -5.10 12.10 1.02
N GLU A 6 -5.55 11.82 2.24
CA GLU A 6 -4.83 12.15 3.47
C GLU A 6 -3.55 11.31 3.60
N LEU A 7 -3.61 10.03 3.25
CA LEU A 7 -2.43 9.15 3.24
C LEU A 7 -1.42 9.56 2.15
N GLN A 8 -1.88 9.96 0.96
CA GLN A 8 -1.00 10.47 -0.10
C GLN A 8 -0.28 11.75 0.34
N ALA A 9 -0.99 12.73 0.91
CA ALA A 9 -0.37 13.95 1.42
C ALA A 9 0.66 13.65 2.54
N TYR A 10 0.33 12.74 3.45
CA TYR A 10 1.26 12.30 4.50
C TYR A 10 2.51 11.61 3.93
N CYS A 11 2.36 10.80 2.88
CA CYS A 11 3.51 10.17 2.23
C CYS A 11 4.44 11.18 1.56
N GLU A 12 3.89 12.23 0.95
CA GLU A 12 4.66 13.28 0.29
C GLU A 12 5.40 14.19 1.29
N ASP A 13 4.80 14.47 2.45
CA ASP A 13 5.39 15.36 3.45
C ASP A 13 6.33 14.62 4.43
N ASP A 14 5.85 13.56 5.08
CA ASP A 14 6.53 12.92 6.22
C ASP A 14 7.32 11.64 5.86
N LEU A 15 7.00 10.98 4.75
CA LEU A 15 7.70 9.76 4.30
C LEU A 15 8.64 10.00 3.10
N SER A 16 8.88 11.24 2.72
CA SER A 16 9.71 11.59 1.54
C SER A 16 11.17 11.14 1.64
N GLU A 17 11.69 10.98 2.86
CA GLU A 17 13.05 10.47 3.12
C GLU A 17 13.08 8.93 3.25
N GLU A 18 11.92 8.29 3.43
CA GLU A 18 11.80 6.83 3.56
C GLU A 18 11.79 6.17 2.18
N LYS A 19 12.66 5.16 1.99
CA LYS A 19 12.65 4.35 0.77
C LYS A 19 11.57 3.30 0.87
N ILE A 20 10.31 3.68 0.68
CA ILE A 20 9.14 2.80 0.68
C ILE A 20 8.36 2.93 -0.63
N ALA A 21 7.80 1.82 -1.12
CA ALA A 21 6.82 1.82 -2.20
C ALA A 21 5.43 1.39 -1.69
N LEU A 22 4.51 2.35 -1.61
CA LEU A 22 3.10 2.10 -1.30
C LEU A 22 2.27 2.09 -2.59
N ILE A 23 1.55 1.00 -2.83
CA ILE A 23 0.66 0.85 -4.00
C ILE A 23 -0.80 0.97 -3.53
N PHE A 24 -1.49 2.00 -4.02
CA PHE A 24 -2.90 2.24 -3.69
C PHE A 24 -3.78 1.57 -4.74
N TYR A 25 -4.56 0.56 -4.33
CA TYR A 25 -5.61 -0.02 -5.15
C TYR A 25 -6.88 0.78 -5.00
N GLU A 26 -7.28 1.45 -6.06
CA GLU A 26 -8.54 2.17 -6.11
C GLU A 26 -9.71 1.19 -6.30
N THR A 27 -10.87 1.56 -5.76
CA THR A 27 -12.13 0.85 -6.02
C THR A 27 -12.39 0.86 -7.54
N PRO A 28 -12.82 -0.26 -8.16
CA PRO A 28 -13.06 -0.31 -9.60
C PRO A 28 -14.11 0.74 -10.03
N THR A 29 -13.68 1.75 -10.79
CA THR A 29 -14.54 2.65 -11.57
C THR A 29 -14.97 1.99 -12.89
N ASP A 30 -15.86 2.63 -13.67
CA ASP A 30 -16.21 2.16 -15.01
C ASP A 30 -15.72 3.18 -16.05
N PRO A 31 -14.73 2.84 -16.90
CA PRO A 31 -14.03 1.55 -16.98
C PRO A 31 -13.09 1.31 -15.78
N PRO A 32 -12.78 0.05 -15.43
CA PRO A 32 -11.94 -0.25 -14.28
C PRO A 32 -10.60 0.49 -14.38
N PRO A 33 -10.15 1.16 -13.30
CA PRO A 33 -8.79 1.66 -13.22
C PRO A 33 -7.91 0.43 -13.38
N GLN A 34 -6.85 0.58 -14.17
CA GLN A 34 -5.92 -0.51 -14.45
C GLN A 34 -5.20 -0.89 -13.15
N GLY A 35 -5.84 -1.70 -12.32
CA GLY A 35 -5.20 -2.37 -11.21
C GLY A 35 -4.10 -3.27 -11.75
N PHE A 36 -3.04 -3.46 -10.97
CA PHE A 36 -2.00 -4.40 -11.34
C PHE A 36 -2.59 -5.83 -11.43
N ASP A 37 -2.11 -6.63 -12.37
CA ASP A 37 -2.45 -8.05 -12.41
C ASP A 37 -1.89 -8.72 -11.12
N ILE A 38 -2.58 -9.74 -10.59
CA ILE A 38 -2.11 -10.49 -9.42
C ILE A 38 -0.70 -11.05 -9.65
N THR A 39 -0.37 -11.41 -10.90
CA THR A 39 0.93 -11.86 -11.35
C THR A 39 2.00 -10.78 -11.17
N VAL A 40 1.66 -9.52 -11.45
CA VAL A 40 2.56 -8.38 -11.26
C VAL A 40 2.81 -8.15 -9.77
N LEU A 41 1.77 -8.20 -8.93
CA LEU A 41 1.92 -8.11 -7.48
C LEU A 41 2.80 -9.23 -6.91
N GLN A 42 2.67 -10.45 -7.43
CA GLN A 42 3.51 -11.58 -7.04
C GLN A 42 4.97 -11.41 -7.50
N GLN A 43 5.22 -10.80 -8.66
CA GLN A 43 6.58 -10.45 -9.08
C GLN A 43 7.16 -9.35 -8.18
N LEU A 44 6.35 -8.36 -7.79
CA LEU A 44 6.75 -7.28 -6.89
C LEU A 44 7.13 -7.81 -5.50
N ALA A 45 6.45 -8.84 -5.00
CA ALA A 45 6.80 -9.50 -3.73
C ALA A 45 8.21 -10.12 -3.72
N ARG A 46 8.85 -10.29 -4.88
CA ARG A 46 10.25 -10.76 -4.97
C ARG A 46 11.26 -9.66 -4.67
N PHE A 47 10.84 -8.40 -4.69
CA PHE A 47 11.68 -7.26 -4.34
C PHE A 47 11.48 -6.92 -2.86
N SER A 48 12.59 -6.75 -2.16
CA SER A 48 12.62 -6.43 -0.73
C SER A 48 13.18 -5.03 -0.44
N ASP A 49 13.72 -4.34 -1.45
CA ASP A 49 14.29 -3.00 -1.34
C ASP A 49 13.90 -2.16 -2.57
N PRO A 50 13.14 -1.07 -2.39
CA PRO A 50 12.51 -0.63 -1.14
C PRO A 50 11.44 -1.64 -0.65
N PRO A 51 11.08 -1.66 0.64
CA PRO A 51 9.92 -2.39 1.11
C PRO A 51 8.66 -1.99 0.35
N ILE A 52 7.88 -2.99 -0.06
CA ILE A 52 6.67 -2.80 -0.87
C ILE A 52 5.46 -3.28 -0.08
N ALA A 53 4.41 -2.45 0.00
CA ALA A 53 3.11 -2.83 0.54
C ALA A 53 1.97 -2.29 -0.32
N ILE A 54 0.80 -2.91 -0.22
CA ILE A 54 -0.40 -2.50 -0.94
C ILE A 54 -1.50 -2.05 0.00
N VAL A 55 -2.23 -1.00 -0.38
CA VAL A 55 -3.45 -0.53 0.29
C VAL A 55 -4.64 -0.94 -0.58
N VAL A 56 -5.56 -1.72 -0.06
CA VAL A 56 -6.66 -2.36 -0.83
C VAL A 56 -8.03 -2.11 -0.18
N PRO A 57 -9.12 -2.05 -0.96
CA PRO A 57 -10.49 -1.97 -0.43
C PRO A 57 -10.93 -3.28 0.26
N ALA A 58 -10.34 -4.41 -0.14
CA ALA A 58 -10.58 -5.73 0.43
C ALA A 58 -9.34 -6.61 0.26
N LEU A 59 -9.11 -7.55 1.19
CA LEU A 59 -7.95 -8.44 1.15
C LEU A 59 -7.94 -9.33 -0.10
N LEU A 60 -6.78 -9.40 -0.75
CA LEU A 60 -6.52 -10.24 -1.92
C LEU A 60 -5.90 -11.56 -1.45
N ALA A 61 -6.66 -12.66 -1.52
CA ALA A 61 -6.24 -13.96 -1.00
C ALA A 61 -4.93 -14.51 -1.59
N GLU A 62 -4.60 -14.14 -2.83
CA GLU A 62 -3.43 -14.64 -3.57
C GLU A 62 -2.23 -13.65 -3.58
N CYS A 63 -2.36 -12.51 -2.90
CA CYS A 63 -1.31 -11.50 -2.85
C CYS A 63 -0.36 -11.76 -1.66
N GLN A 64 0.94 -11.86 -1.97
CA GLN A 64 2.00 -12.12 -1.00
C GLN A 64 2.61 -10.83 -0.42
N LEU A 65 2.30 -9.67 -1.00
CA LEU A 65 2.72 -8.40 -0.44
C LEU A 65 1.97 -8.13 0.87
N PRO A 66 2.58 -7.43 1.84
CA PRO A 66 1.87 -6.84 2.95
C PRO A 66 0.67 -6.02 2.46
N GLN A 67 -0.50 -6.27 3.03
CA GLN A 67 -1.76 -5.64 2.64
C GLN A 67 -2.33 -4.83 3.80
N PHE A 68 -2.76 -3.61 3.51
CA PHE A 68 -3.48 -2.75 4.44
C PHE A 68 -4.86 -2.41 3.87
N LEU A 69 -5.88 -2.34 4.72
CA LEU A 69 -7.23 -2.00 4.27
C LEU A 69 -7.39 -0.48 4.19
N GLU A 70 -7.91 0.03 3.08
CA GLU A 70 -8.18 1.46 2.92
C GLU A 70 -9.18 2.00 3.96
N THR A 71 -10.08 1.12 4.44
CA THR A 71 -11.12 1.45 5.42
C THR A 71 -10.61 1.40 6.86
N ASP A 72 -9.35 1.05 7.08
CA ASP A 72 -8.76 1.00 8.42
C ASP A 72 -8.59 2.41 8.98
N SER A 73 -9.24 2.70 10.11
CA SER A 73 -9.14 4.00 10.79
C SER A 73 -7.73 4.29 11.33
N ASN A 74 -6.88 3.27 11.47
CA ASN A 74 -5.50 3.39 11.94
C ASN A 74 -4.48 3.08 10.84
N LEU A 75 -4.87 3.17 9.56
CA LEU A 75 -4.05 2.82 8.41
C LEU A 75 -2.64 3.42 8.46
N ILE A 76 -2.53 4.74 8.69
CA ILE A 76 -1.24 5.44 8.77
C ILE A 76 -0.38 4.86 9.91
N ALA A 77 -0.94 4.70 11.11
CA ALA A 77 -0.21 4.16 12.25
C ALA A 77 0.28 2.73 12.01
N ASN A 78 -0.54 1.90 11.35
CA ASN A 78 -0.20 0.53 11.01
C ASN A 78 0.92 0.44 9.96
N ILE A 79 0.92 1.34 8.96
CA ILE A 79 1.99 1.44 7.96
C ILE A 79 3.31 1.86 8.62
N LEU A 80 3.28 2.89 9.47
CA LEU A 80 4.46 3.37 10.19
C LEU A 80 5.04 2.29 11.13
N GLN A 81 4.16 1.57 11.83
CA GLN A 81 4.60 0.47 12.69
C GLN A 81 5.22 -0.67 11.88
N TRP A 82 4.66 -0.99 10.70
CA TRP A 82 5.24 -1.98 9.80
C TRP A 82 6.63 -1.55 9.31
N LEU A 83 6.79 -0.30 8.89
CA LEU A 83 8.09 0.28 8.52
C LEU A 83 9.11 0.15 9.64
N HIS A 84 8.76 0.57 10.85
CA HIS A 84 9.65 0.48 12.00
C HIS A 84 10.08 -0.96 12.34
N ASN A 85 9.23 -1.95 12.06
CA ASN A 85 9.57 -3.36 12.27
C ASN A 85 10.52 -3.93 11.20
N LEU A 86 10.62 -3.29 10.02
CA LEU A 86 11.53 -3.72 8.95
C LEU A 86 12.97 -3.21 9.15
N GLU A 87 13.14 -2.11 9.87
CA GLU A 87 14.46 -1.55 10.21
C GLU A 87 15.18 -2.30 11.35
N ARG A 88 14.50 -3.27 12.01
CA ARG A 88 15.03 -4.05 13.15
C ARG A 88 15.56 -5.41 12.72
#